data_AF-A0A2A4HKS3-F1
#
_entry.id   AF-A0A2A4HKS3-F1
#
_cell.length_a   1.000
_cell.length_b   1.000
_cell.length_c   1.000
_cell.angle_alpha   90.00
_cell.angle_beta   90.00
_cell.angle_gamma   90.00
#
_symmetry.space_group_name_H-M   'P 1'
#
loop_
_entity.id
_entity.type
_entity.pdbx_description
1 polymer ?
#
loop_
_entity_poly.entity_id
_entity_poly.type
_entity_poly.pdbx_seq_one_letter_code
_entity_poly.pdbx_strand_id
1 'polypeptide(L)'
;MVALPHPAVTAVRVVSVCVAVALLAGCASSGARQNMEPPEDYFSMALPGMAKGFNPQMSPIDNSSGQLRSIQTPPPTVVRQALLAQHQRWAGTPYRIGGTSERGIDCSALVRNVFRDTFNLELPRSTQDQVHEGRPIDRQELQAGDLVFFRPPGAYNHVGIYVGDGYFLHASTSQGVIISSLDNSYWQRHYWQSRRALEPTHLAQLGSSSIQ
;
A
#
# COMPACT_ATOMS: atom_id res chain seq x y z
N MET A 1 -16.34 -43.75 -55.78
CA MET A 1 -17.77 -43.49 -55.49
C MET A 1 -17.88 -42.10 -54.89
N VAL A 2 -18.54 -41.23 -55.64
CA VAL A 2 -19.29 -40.01 -55.25
C VAL A 2 -18.60 -39.00 -54.32
N ALA A 3 -18.07 -37.95 -54.95
CA ALA A 3 -18.02 -36.60 -54.41
C ALA A 3 -19.42 -35.97 -54.46
N LEU A 4 -19.80 -35.19 -53.44
CA LEU A 4 -20.81 -34.13 -53.58
C LEU A 4 -20.43 -32.89 -52.76
N PRO A 5 -20.44 -31.69 -53.38
CA PRO A 5 -20.21 -30.39 -52.75
C PRO A 5 -21.52 -29.76 -52.24
N HIS A 6 -21.42 -28.76 -51.37
CA HIS A 6 -22.53 -27.82 -51.09
C HIS A 6 -22.10 -26.37 -51.34
N PRO A 7 -23.04 -25.51 -51.79
CA PRO A 7 -22.77 -24.42 -52.72
C PRO A 7 -22.46 -23.06 -52.05
N ALA A 8 -21.75 -22.23 -52.81
CA ALA A 8 -21.70 -20.78 -52.65
C ALA A 8 -22.66 -20.11 -53.66
N VAL A 9 -23.56 -19.24 -53.19
CA VAL A 9 -24.33 -18.22 -53.95
C VAL A 9 -25.20 -17.46 -52.93
N THR A 10 -25.43 -16.14 -52.91
CA THR A 10 -25.10 -15.00 -53.78
C THR A 10 -25.29 -13.72 -52.97
N ALA A 11 -24.46 -12.71 -53.20
CA ALA A 11 -24.64 -11.35 -52.72
C ALA A 11 -25.86 -10.66 -53.36
N VAL A 12 -26.68 -9.91 -52.60
CA VAL A 12 -27.48 -8.81 -53.17
C VAL A 12 -27.63 -7.65 -52.15
N ARG A 13 -26.83 -6.61 -52.40
CA ARG A 13 -27.13 -5.17 -52.47
C ARG A 13 -27.99 -4.50 -51.37
N VAL A 14 -27.29 -3.75 -50.53
CA VAL A 14 -27.44 -2.29 -50.28
C VAL A 14 -28.73 -1.64 -50.82
N VAL A 15 -29.54 -1.10 -49.90
CA VAL A 15 -30.28 0.15 -50.13
C VAL A 15 -30.14 1.03 -48.88
N SER A 16 -29.41 2.12 -49.06
CA SER A 16 -29.32 3.27 -48.16
C SER A 16 -30.70 3.83 -47.85
N VAL A 17 -30.93 4.20 -46.59
CA VAL A 17 -31.87 5.28 -46.28
C VAL A 17 -31.12 6.33 -45.47
N CYS A 18 -30.70 7.36 -46.20
CA CYS A 18 -30.25 8.63 -45.68
C CYS A 18 -31.45 9.34 -45.02
N VAL A 19 -31.32 9.68 -43.75
CA VAL A 19 -32.08 10.80 -43.17
C VAL A 19 -31.07 11.81 -42.68
N ALA A 20 -30.85 12.82 -43.53
CA ALA A 20 -30.24 14.08 -43.17
C ALA A 20 -31.21 14.91 -42.32
N VAL A 21 -30.66 15.88 -41.57
CA VAL A 21 -31.26 17.10 -40.95
C VAL A 21 -30.65 17.25 -39.53
N ALA A 22 -30.08 18.36 -39.09
CA ALA A 22 -29.70 19.63 -39.70
C ALA A 22 -28.73 20.38 -38.78
N LEU A 23 -27.83 21.14 -39.42
CA LEU A 23 -27.38 22.50 -39.09
C LEU A 23 -27.32 22.92 -37.61
N LEU A 24 -26.09 23.08 -37.09
CA LEU A 24 -25.72 24.27 -36.32
C LEU A 24 -24.26 24.66 -36.65
N ALA A 25 -24.13 25.73 -37.44
CA ALA A 25 -22.86 26.43 -37.63
C ALA A 25 -22.54 27.19 -36.34
N GLY A 26 -21.52 26.73 -35.62
CA GLY A 26 -20.96 27.45 -34.47
C GLY A 26 -19.90 28.44 -34.94
N CYS A 27 -20.14 29.73 -34.72
CA CYS A 27 -19.18 30.79 -34.98
C CYS A 27 -17.95 30.65 -34.07
N ALA A 28 -16.76 30.49 -34.66
CA ALA A 28 -15.50 30.63 -33.93
C ALA A 28 -15.21 32.12 -33.71
N SER A 29 -15.48 32.61 -32.50
CA SER A 29 -15.03 33.90 -32.01
C SER A 29 -13.74 33.69 -31.22
N SER A 30 -12.61 34.10 -31.80
CA SER A 30 -11.33 34.19 -31.10
C SER A 30 -11.33 35.42 -30.20
N GLY A 31 -11.92 35.30 -29.01
CA GLY A 31 -11.78 36.29 -27.95
C GLY A 31 -10.35 36.24 -27.40
N ALA A 32 -9.60 37.32 -27.62
CA ALA A 32 -8.29 37.53 -26.99
C ALA A 32 -8.43 37.34 -25.47
N ARG A 33 -7.68 36.39 -24.90
CA ARG A 33 -7.43 36.34 -23.45
C ARG A 33 -6.65 37.59 -23.08
N GLN A 34 -7.34 38.60 -22.58
CA GLN A 34 -6.68 39.55 -21.70
C GLN A 34 -6.52 38.84 -20.36
N ASN A 35 -5.27 38.71 -19.92
CA ASN A 35 -4.94 38.32 -18.56
C ASN A 35 -5.48 39.41 -17.64
N MET A 36 -6.71 39.23 -17.16
CA MET A 36 -7.27 40.04 -16.09
C MET A 36 -6.71 39.47 -14.80
N GLU A 37 -5.58 40.02 -14.36
CA GLU A 37 -5.08 39.81 -13.00
C GLU A 37 -6.10 40.44 -12.05
N PRO A 38 -6.62 39.70 -11.05
CA PRO A 38 -7.51 40.27 -10.06
C PRO A 38 -6.76 41.37 -9.27
N PRO A 39 -7.45 42.44 -8.84
CA PRO A 39 -6.86 43.46 -7.98
C PRO A 39 -6.22 42.82 -6.73
N GLU A 40 -5.05 43.32 -6.34
CA GLU A 40 -4.24 42.85 -5.19
C GLU A 40 -5.02 42.77 -3.86
N ASP A 41 -6.15 43.47 -3.77
CA ASP A 41 -7.01 43.56 -2.60
C ASP A 41 -8.31 42.76 -2.70
N TYR A 42 -8.48 41.91 -3.72
CA TYR A 42 -9.67 41.09 -3.94
C TYR A 42 -10.05 40.24 -2.71
N PHE A 43 -9.06 39.72 -1.98
CA PHE A 43 -9.26 38.93 -0.77
C PHE A 43 -9.51 39.75 0.51
N SER A 44 -9.48 41.08 0.40
CA SER A 44 -9.70 42.02 1.51
C SER A 44 -11.09 42.66 1.49
N MET A 45 -11.91 42.42 0.46
CA MET A 45 -13.27 42.95 0.39
C MET A 45 -14.20 42.24 1.38
N ALA A 46 -14.74 43.00 2.34
CA ALA A 46 -15.80 42.53 3.22
C ALA A 46 -17.12 42.46 2.45
N LEU A 47 -17.68 41.26 2.30
CA LEU A 47 -18.99 41.05 1.67
C LEU A 47 -20.12 41.65 2.53
N PRO A 48 -21.10 42.36 1.92
CA PRO A 48 -22.24 42.89 2.65
C PRO A 48 -23.07 41.75 3.26
N GLY A 49 -23.18 41.72 4.58
CA GLY A 49 -23.97 40.73 5.33
C GLY A 49 -23.19 39.71 6.15
N MET A 50 -21.85 39.75 6.15
CA MET A 50 -21.02 38.92 7.05
C MET A 50 -20.62 39.67 8.33
N ALA A 51 -20.65 38.97 9.47
CA ALA A 51 -20.29 39.53 10.77
C ALA A 51 -18.81 39.94 10.84
N LYS A 52 -18.54 41.14 11.35
CA LYS A 52 -17.18 41.62 11.63
C LYS A 52 -16.53 40.73 12.69
N GLY A 53 -15.46 40.02 12.34
CA GLY A 53 -14.68 39.19 13.26
C GLY A 53 -14.36 37.78 12.75
N PHE A 54 -14.74 37.42 11.53
CA PHE A 54 -14.32 36.15 10.95
C PHE A 54 -12.89 36.29 10.39
N ASN A 55 -11.93 35.59 10.98
CA ASN A 55 -10.62 35.37 10.38
C ASN A 55 -10.69 34.06 9.58
N PRO A 56 -10.89 34.06 8.25
CA PRO A 56 -10.76 32.85 7.45
C PRO A 56 -9.27 32.53 7.26
N GLN A 57 -8.57 32.11 8.31
CA GLN A 57 -7.40 31.27 8.13
C GLN A 57 -7.86 29.81 8.18
N MET A 58 -8.22 29.30 7.01
CA MET A 58 -7.86 27.95 6.58
C MET A 58 -8.00 27.91 5.06
N SER A 59 -6.87 27.97 4.39
CA SER A 59 -6.77 27.68 2.97
C SER A 59 -7.12 26.19 2.75
N PRO A 60 -7.88 25.82 1.69
CA PRO A 60 -8.25 24.43 1.40
C PRO A 60 -7.06 23.46 1.15
N ILE A 61 -5.84 24.00 1.08
CA ILE A 61 -4.63 23.25 0.72
C ILE A 61 -4.14 22.37 1.88
N ASP A 62 -4.32 22.79 3.14
CA ASP A 62 -3.81 22.03 4.29
C ASP A 62 -4.60 20.72 4.51
N ASN A 63 -5.91 20.75 4.28
CA ASN A 63 -6.78 19.55 4.40
C ASN A 63 -6.57 18.57 3.24
N SER A 64 -6.13 19.06 2.07
CA SER A 64 -5.84 18.23 0.91
C SER A 64 -4.65 17.31 1.17
N SER A 65 -3.65 17.77 1.93
CA SER A 65 -2.47 16.97 2.27
C SER A 65 -2.80 15.80 3.19
N GLY A 66 -3.69 16.00 4.19
CA GLY A 66 -4.17 14.93 5.07
C GLY A 66 -5.02 13.89 4.33
N GLN A 67 -5.87 14.34 3.40
CA GLN A 67 -6.72 13.48 2.58
C GLN A 67 -5.94 12.73 1.49
N LEU A 68 -4.86 13.30 0.95
CA LEU A 68 -3.97 12.61 0.02
C LEU A 68 -3.12 11.53 0.73
N ARG A 69 -2.67 11.78 1.97
CA ARG A 69 -1.94 10.79 2.76
C ARG A 69 -2.77 9.55 3.12
N SER A 70 -4.07 9.74 3.40
CA SER A 70 -4.98 8.63 3.71
C SER A 70 -5.35 7.78 2.48
N ILE A 71 -5.27 8.33 1.28
CA ILE A 71 -5.42 7.58 0.02
C ILE A 71 -4.17 6.72 -0.26
N GLN A 72 -3.00 7.15 0.23
CA GLN A 72 -1.71 6.53 -0.06
C GLN A 72 -1.29 5.43 0.91
N THR A 73 -1.82 5.42 2.13
CA THR A 73 -1.48 4.41 3.15
C THR A 73 -2.61 3.38 3.24
N PRO A 74 -2.42 2.11 2.84
CA PRO A 74 -3.44 1.09 2.98
C PRO A 74 -3.85 0.99 4.45
N PRO A 75 -5.16 0.82 4.74
CA PRO A 75 -5.62 0.61 6.10
C PRO A 75 -4.87 -0.55 6.76
N PRO A 76 -4.59 -0.50 8.07
CA PRO A 76 -3.92 -1.59 8.80
C PRO A 76 -4.58 -2.96 8.61
N THR A 77 -5.89 -2.99 8.35
CA THR A 77 -6.65 -4.21 8.04
C THR A 77 -6.20 -4.89 6.75
N VAL A 78 -5.88 -4.13 5.71
CA VAL A 78 -5.38 -4.65 4.42
C VAL A 78 -3.99 -5.22 4.59
N VAL A 79 -3.10 -4.49 5.29
CA VAL A 79 -1.74 -4.97 5.60
C VAL A 79 -1.81 -6.27 6.40
N ARG A 80 -2.66 -6.33 7.42
CA ARG A 80 -2.90 -7.55 8.20
C ARG A 80 -3.36 -8.72 7.34
N GLN A 81 -4.32 -8.52 6.44
CA GLN A 81 -4.79 -9.58 5.55
C GLN A 81 -3.67 -10.11 4.65
N ALA A 82 -2.85 -9.22 4.08
CA ALA A 82 -1.72 -9.60 3.24
C ALA A 82 -0.67 -10.41 4.03
N LEU A 83 -0.38 -10.02 5.27
CA LEU A 83 0.52 -10.77 6.15
C LEU A 83 -0.03 -12.14 6.54
N LEU A 84 -1.35 -12.27 6.74
CA LEU A 84 -1.98 -13.56 7.01
C LEU A 84 -1.94 -14.49 5.79
N ALA A 85 -2.09 -13.96 4.57
CA ALA A 85 -1.90 -14.73 3.35
C ALA A 85 -0.45 -15.22 3.21
N GLN A 86 0.53 -14.38 3.55
CA GLN A 86 1.94 -14.81 3.61
C GLN A 86 2.16 -15.88 4.68
N HIS A 87 1.56 -15.75 5.85
CA HIS A 87 1.61 -16.82 6.86
C HIS A 87 1.08 -18.14 6.30
N GLN A 88 -0.06 -18.15 5.59
CA GLN A 88 -0.60 -19.39 5.00
C GLN A 88 0.39 -20.07 4.04
N ARG A 89 1.15 -19.29 3.27
CA ARG A 89 2.20 -19.82 2.38
C ARG A 89 3.37 -20.43 3.15
N TRP A 90 3.83 -19.74 4.19
CA TRP A 90 5.05 -20.12 4.91
C TRP A 90 4.81 -21.07 6.08
N ALA A 91 3.57 -21.21 6.56
CA ALA A 91 3.20 -21.92 7.79
C ALA A 91 3.86 -23.31 7.87
N GLY A 92 4.51 -23.57 9.00
CA GLY A 92 5.19 -24.84 9.26
C GLY A 92 6.53 -25.03 8.55
N THR A 93 6.98 -24.10 7.70
CA THR A 93 8.33 -24.15 7.11
C THR A 93 9.37 -24.27 8.23
N PRO A 94 10.24 -25.30 8.22
CA PRO A 94 11.20 -25.51 9.30
C PRO A 94 12.19 -24.35 9.45
N TYR A 95 12.61 -24.07 10.68
CA TYR A 95 13.68 -23.11 10.90
C TYR A 95 15.01 -23.66 10.40
N ARG A 96 15.74 -22.88 9.59
CA ARG A 96 17.14 -23.16 9.23
C ARG A 96 17.93 -21.87 9.17
N ILE A 97 18.97 -21.76 10.00
CA ILE A 97 19.92 -20.64 9.96
C ILE A 97 20.47 -20.47 8.54
N GLY A 98 20.44 -19.26 8.01
CA GLY A 98 20.86 -18.97 6.64
C GLY A 98 19.84 -19.34 5.56
N GLY A 99 18.80 -20.12 5.88
CA GLY A 99 17.78 -20.59 4.95
C GLY A 99 16.89 -19.47 4.42
N THR A 100 16.42 -19.60 3.18
CA THR A 100 15.63 -18.57 2.47
C THR A 100 14.44 -19.15 1.69
N SER A 101 14.08 -20.41 1.91
CA SER A 101 13.08 -21.14 1.11
C SER A 101 12.11 -21.95 1.96
N GLU A 102 11.04 -22.47 1.36
CA GLU A 102 10.04 -23.31 2.04
C GLU A 102 10.60 -24.68 2.52
N ARG A 103 11.83 -25.04 2.13
CA ARG A 103 12.55 -26.20 2.70
C ARG A 103 13.28 -25.87 4.01
N GLY A 104 13.35 -24.60 4.37
CA GLY A 104 14.04 -24.11 5.55
C GLY A 104 14.32 -22.62 5.46
N ILE A 105 13.91 -21.87 6.48
CA ILE A 105 14.04 -20.42 6.54
C ILE A 105 14.44 -19.93 7.93
N ASP A 106 15.21 -18.85 8.03
CA ASP A 106 15.44 -18.17 9.30
C ASP A 106 14.55 -16.94 9.49
N CYS A 107 14.62 -16.34 10.68
CA CYS A 107 13.75 -15.24 11.07
C CYS A 107 13.91 -14.00 10.18
N SER A 108 15.14 -13.59 9.88
CA SER A 108 15.41 -12.40 9.06
C SER A 108 15.12 -12.65 7.57
N ALA A 109 15.37 -13.86 7.06
CA ALA A 109 14.99 -14.24 5.70
C ALA A 109 13.47 -14.28 5.51
N LEU A 110 12.71 -14.77 6.51
CA LEU A 110 11.25 -14.73 6.47
C LEU A 110 10.76 -13.29 6.34
N VAL A 111 11.25 -12.41 7.21
CA VAL A 111 10.91 -10.98 7.18
C VAL A 111 11.23 -10.37 5.81
N ARG A 112 12.45 -10.57 5.31
CA ARG A 112 12.87 -10.07 4.00
C ARG A 112 11.98 -10.58 2.86
N ASN A 113 11.69 -11.89 2.82
CA ASN A 113 10.85 -12.48 1.77
C ASN A 113 9.42 -11.94 1.82
N VAL A 114 8.81 -11.86 3.01
CA VAL A 114 7.45 -11.33 3.16
C VAL A 114 7.37 -9.88 2.72
N PHE A 115 8.34 -9.05 3.11
CA PHE A 115 8.36 -7.63 2.75
C PHE A 115 8.61 -7.40 1.27
N ARG A 116 9.54 -8.14 0.66
CA ARG A 116 9.78 -8.10 -0.78
C ARG A 116 8.52 -8.51 -1.54
N ASP A 117 7.95 -9.67 -1.22
CA ASP A 117 6.86 -10.28 -1.99
C ASP A 117 5.53 -9.51 -1.81
N THR A 118 5.33 -8.82 -0.69
CA THR A 118 4.05 -8.16 -0.37
C THR A 118 4.09 -6.65 -0.55
N PHE A 119 5.23 -6.02 -0.24
CA PHE A 119 5.35 -4.56 -0.19
C PHE A 119 6.43 -4.03 -1.12
N ASN A 120 7.07 -4.89 -1.92
CA ASN A 120 8.18 -4.53 -2.79
C ASN A 120 9.31 -3.78 -2.05
N LEU A 121 9.51 -4.09 -0.76
CA LEU A 121 10.54 -3.49 0.08
C LEU A 121 11.63 -4.52 0.37
N GLU A 122 12.83 -4.24 -0.12
CA GLU A 122 13.98 -5.12 0.09
C GLU A 122 14.67 -4.79 1.42
N LEU A 123 14.45 -5.63 2.43
CA LEU A 123 15.12 -5.50 3.72
C LEU A 123 16.49 -6.19 3.72
N PRO A 124 17.44 -5.74 4.56
CA PRO A 124 18.72 -6.42 4.74
C PRO A 124 18.58 -7.89 5.13
N ARG A 125 19.62 -8.69 4.87
CA ARG A 125 19.58 -10.15 5.10
C ARG A 125 19.60 -10.51 6.58
N SER A 126 20.28 -9.73 7.43
CA SER A 126 20.55 -10.10 8.82
C SER A 126 19.63 -9.38 9.80
N THR A 127 19.36 -10.00 10.95
CA THR A 127 18.61 -9.35 12.03
C THR A 127 19.36 -8.14 12.59
N GLN A 128 20.69 -8.20 12.58
CA GLN A 128 21.58 -7.13 13.04
C GLN A 128 21.43 -5.87 12.18
N ASP A 129 21.23 -6.03 10.88
CA ASP A 129 21.04 -4.89 9.98
C ASP A 129 19.56 -4.43 10.00
N GLN A 130 18.61 -5.37 9.97
CA GLN A 130 17.17 -5.07 9.98
C GLN A 130 16.73 -4.22 11.18
N VAL A 131 17.42 -4.32 12.31
CA VAL A 131 17.10 -3.53 13.51
C VAL A 131 17.34 -2.03 13.34
N HIS A 132 18.11 -1.64 12.32
CA HIS A 132 18.39 -0.24 11.98
C HIS A 132 17.46 0.30 10.89
N GLU A 133 16.62 -0.54 10.30
CA GLU A 133 15.71 -0.14 9.23
C GLU A 133 14.48 0.59 9.77
N GLY A 134 14.13 1.68 9.10
CA GLY A 134 12.98 2.50 9.45
C GLY A 134 13.10 3.20 10.81
N ARG A 135 11.96 3.73 11.28
CA ARG A 135 11.92 4.50 12.54
C ARG A 135 11.57 3.62 13.75
N PRO A 136 12.12 3.91 14.95
CA PRO A 136 11.72 3.22 16.17
C PRO A 136 10.26 3.52 16.53
N ILE A 137 9.59 2.53 17.12
CA ILE A 137 8.17 2.59 17.51
C ILE A 137 8.00 2.06 18.93
N ASP A 138 7.18 2.75 19.71
CA ASP A 138 6.76 2.27 21.03
C ASP A 138 5.81 1.08 20.92
N ARG A 139 5.89 0.14 21.87
CA ARG A 139 5.09 -1.11 21.81
C ARG A 139 3.58 -0.84 21.73
N GLN A 140 3.12 0.26 22.33
CA GLN A 140 1.73 0.68 22.35
C GLN A 140 1.25 1.25 21.00
N GLU A 141 2.17 1.65 20.13
CA GLU A 141 1.89 2.25 18.82
C GLU A 141 2.03 1.25 17.65
N LEU A 142 2.23 -0.03 17.98
CA LEU A 142 2.42 -1.10 17.01
C LEU A 142 1.24 -1.21 16.04
N GLN A 143 1.55 -1.27 14.75
CA GLN A 143 0.62 -1.46 13.65
C GLN A 143 1.05 -2.65 12.80
N ALA A 144 0.08 -3.32 12.17
CA ALA A 144 0.37 -4.46 11.31
C ALA A 144 1.43 -4.07 10.26
N GLY A 145 2.47 -4.90 10.14
CA GLY A 145 3.64 -4.63 9.31
C GLY A 145 4.83 -4.05 10.07
N ASP A 146 4.70 -3.66 11.33
CA ASP A 146 5.86 -3.27 12.13
C ASP A 146 6.76 -4.49 12.45
N LEU A 147 8.07 -4.27 12.49
CA LEU A 147 9.05 -5.29 12.87
C LEU A 147 9.21 -5.29 14.39
N VAL A 148 9.12 -6.47 14.99
CA VAL A 148 9.33 -6.69 16.43
C VAL A 148 10.62 -7.48 16.63
N PHE A 149 11.50 -6.98 17.49
CA PHE A 149 12.81 -7.56 17.76
C PHE A 149 12.91 -8.09 19.18
N PHE A 150 13.62 -9.21 19.33
CA PHE A 150 13.78 -9.89 20.60
C PHE A 150 15.23 -10.30 20.84
N ARG A 151 15.58 -10.44 22.13
CA ARG A 151 16.86 -10.94 22.64
C ARG A 151 16.62 -12.22 23.46
N PRO A 152 16.33 -13.35 22.80
CA PRO A 152 16.24 -14.64 23.49
C PRO A 152 17.61 -15.04 24.06
N PRO A 153 17.67 -16.00 25.00
CA PRO A 153 18.95 -16.50 25.51
C PRO A 153 19.77 -17.12 24.37
N GLY A 154 21.01 -16.68 24.21
CA GLY A 154 21.91 -17.14 23.15
C GLY A 154 22.64 -15.98 22.46
N ALA A 155 23.33 -16.31 21.36
CA ALA A 155 24.17 -15.36 20.63
C ALA A 155 23.46 -14.62 19.48
N TYR A 156 22.15 -14.84 19.28
CA TYR A 156 21.41 -14.30 18.15
C TYR A 156 20.21 -13.47 18.58
N ASN A 157 19.99 -12.38 17.84
CA ASN A 157 18.75 -11.62 17.92
C ASN A 157 17.67 -12.30 17.07
N HIS A 158 16.42 -12.15 17.48
CA HIS A 158 15.27 -12.68 16.76
C HIS A 158 14.38 -11.55 16.26
N VAL A 159 13.69 -11.77 15.14
CA VAL A 159 12.81 -10.80 14.51
C VAL A 159 11.51 -11.47 14.05
N GLY A 160 10.42 -10.72 14.08
CA GLY A 160 9.16 -11.09 13.47
C GLY A 160 8.40 -9.87 12.98
N ILE A 161 7.25 -10.12 12.33
CA ILE A 161 6.38 -9.10 11.77
C ILE A 161 5.11 -9.04 12.62
N TYR A 162 4.82 -7.90 13.22
CA TYR A 162 3.58 -7.69 13.94
C TYR A 162 2.41 -7.76 12.95
N VAL A 163 1.41 -8.60 13.25
CA VAL A 163 0.23 -8.80 12.40
C VAL A 163 -1.02 -8.10 12.97
N GLY A 164 -0.90 -7.43 14.11
CA GLY A 164 -2.03 -6.83 14.82
C GLY A 164 -2.49 -7.65 16.02
N ASP A 165 -3.35 -7.04 16.84
CA ASP A 165 -4.03 -7.67 17.98
C ASP A 165 -3.10 -8.37 19.00
N GLY A 166 -1.86 -7.90 19.15
CA GLY A 166 -0.88 -8.52 20.04
C GLY A 166 -0.19 -9.76 19.46
N TYR A 167 -0.33 -10.04 18.16
CA TYR A 167 0.27 -11.21 17.52
C TYR A 167 1.36 -10.84 16.51
N PHE A 168 2.30 -11.75 16.29
CA PHE A 168 3.37 -11.57 15.30
C PHE A 168 3.74 -12.87 14.59
N LEU A 169 4.05 -12.75 13.30
CA LEU A 169 4.53 -13.80 12.41
C LEU A 169 6.05 -13.92 12.51
N HIS A 170 6.57 -15.12 12.72
CA HIS A 170 8.02 -15.35 12.77
C HIS A 170 8.39 -16.80 12.45
N ALA A 171 9.67 -17.06 12.19
CA ALA A 171 10.22 -18.41 12.12
C ALA A 171 10.69 -18.87 13.51
N SER A 172 9.91 -19.71 14.18
CA SER A 172 10.26 -20.35 15.45
C SER A 172 11.30 -21.45 15.24
N THR A 173 12.34 -21.47 16.09
CA THR A 173 13.42 -22.48 16.01
C THR A 173 12.93 -23.91 16.23
N SER A 174 11.84 -24.10 16.99
CA SER A 174 11.28 -25.42 17.30
C SER A 174 10.03 -25.78 16.48
N GLN A 175 9.24 -24.79 16.07
CA GLN A 175 7.93 -25.00 15.45
C GLN A 175 7.86 -24.56 13.98
N GLY A 176 8.94 -24.03 13.43
CA GLY A 176 8.95 -23.44 12.10
C GLY A 176 8.18 -22.12 12.04
N VAL A 177 7.73 -21.72 10.86
CA VAL A 177 6.99 -20.47 10.70
C VAL A 177 5.60 -20.55 11.33
N ILE A 178 5.35 -19.68 12.30
CA ILE A 178 4.11 -19.63 13.09
C ILE A 178 3.73 -18.18 13.43
N ILE A 179 2.51 -18.02 13.95
CA ILE A 179 2.08 -16.79 14.63
C ILE A 179 2.09 -17.03 16.14
N SER A 180 2.75 -16.13 16.87
CA SER A 180 2.83 -16.16 18.33
C SER A 180 2.19 -14.91 18.93
N SER A 181 1.70 -15.02 20.17
CA SER A 181 1.27 -13.86 20.96
C SER A 181 2.47 -13.15 21.59
N LEU A 182 2.52 -11.83 21.47
CA LEU A 182 3.45 -10.97 22.20
C LEU A 182 3.21 -11.00 23.71
N ASP A 183 2.04 -11.45 24.16
CA ASP A 183 1.70 -11.56 25.58
C ASP A 183 2.09 -12.90 26.21
N ASN A 184 2.64 -13.81 25.41
CA ASN A 184 3.32 -14.98 25.95
C ASN A 184 4.50 -14.53 26.82
N SER A 185 4.63 -15.12 28.00
CA SER A 185 5.65 -14.74 29.00
C SER A 185 7.09 -14.81 28.48
N TYR A 186 7.39 -15.73 27.56
CA TYR A 186 8.69 -15.81 26.90
C TYR A 186 8.94 -14.59 26.02
N TRP A 187 7.99 -14.27 25.12
CA TRP A 187 8.12 -13.14 24.20
C TRP A 187 8.10 -11.79 24.92
N GLN A 188 7.28 -11.64 25.97
CA GLN A 188 7.29 -10.45 26.82
C GLN A 188 8.66 -10.24 27.47
N ARG A 189 9.25 -11.30 28.05
CA ARG A 189 10.56 -11.22 28.72
C ARG A 189 11.69 -10.86 27.78
N HIS A 190 11.62 -11.31 26.53
CA HIS A 190 12.69 -11.16 25.56
C HIS A 190 12.48 -10.01 24.56
N TYR A 191 11.36 -9.29 24.62
CA TYR A 191 11.10 -8.15 23.75
C TYR A 191 12.17 -7.08 23.93
N TRP A 192 12.70 -6.57 22.82
CA TRP A 192 13.77 -5.58 22.81
C TRP A 192 13.31 -4.23 22.26
N GLN A 193 12.89 -4.18 21.00
CA GLN A 193 12.44 -2.95 20.35
C GLN A 193 11.56 -3.24 19.14
N SER A 194 10.93 -2.20 18.59
CA SER A 194 10.17 -2.28 17.35
C SER A 194 10.53 -1.20 16.36
N ARG A 195 10.33 -1.48 15.07
CA ARG A 195 10.64 -0.59 13.95
C ARG A 195 9.52 -0.57 12.93
N ARG A 196 9.19 0.60 12.40
CA ARG A 196 8.32 0.75 11.23
C ARG A 196 9.17 0.97 10.00
N ALA A 197 9.28 -0.06 9.17
CA ALA A 197 10.00 -0.01 7.89
C ALA A 197 9.11 0.48 6.73
N LEU A 198 7.79 0.33 6.84
CA LEU A 198 6.83 0.82 5.85
C LEU A 198 6.52 2.30 6.13
N GLU A 199 7.26 3.18 5.47
CA GLU A 199 6.90 4.60 5.44
C GLU A 199 5.74 4.83 4.45
N PRO A 200 4.84 5.82 4.71
CA PRO A 200 3.71 6.14 3.84
C PRO A 200 4.09 6.33 2.36
N THR A 201 5.29 6.83 2.09
CA THR A 201 5.82 7.06 0.74
C THR A 201 5.97 5.76 -0.06
N HIS A 202 6.40 4.65 0.57
CA HIS A 202 6.50 3.35 -0.12
C HIS A 202 5.11 2.77 -0.41
N LEU A 203 4.16 3.00 0.49
CA LEU A 203 2.78 2.54 0.32
C LEU A 203 2.07 3.32 -0.81
N ALA A 204 2.34 4.61 -0.95
CA ALA A 204 1.86 5.45 -2.04
C ALA A 204 2.28 4.95 -3.43
N GLN A 205 3.51 4.44 -3.54
CA GLN A 205 4.07 3.93 -4.80
C GLN A 205 3.40 2.62 -5.25
N LEU A 206 2.99 1.77 -4.30
CA LEU A 206 2.22 0.54 -4.59
C LEU A 206 0.80 0.86 -5.10
N GLY A 207 0.14 1.86 -4.53
CA GLY A 207 -1.17 2.32 -4.99
C GLY A 207 -1.14 2.93 -6.40
N SER A 208 -0.05 3.61 -6.75
CA SER A 208 0.14 4.23 -8.07
C SER A 208 0.47 3.20 -9.17
N SER A 209 1.13 2.10 -8.82
CA SER A 209 1.51 1.03 -9.76
C SER A 209 0.36 0.07 -10.10
N SER A 210 -0.73 0.08 -9.32
CA SER A 210 -1.91 -0.76 -9.54
C SER A 210 -2.98 -0.09 -10.44
N ILE A 211 -2.71 1.13 -10.94
CA ILE A 211 -3.61 1.93 -11.78
C ILE A 211 -3.15 1.93 -13.27
N GLN A 212 -2.09 1.21 -13.61
CA GLN A 212 -1.60 1.06 -15.00
C GLN A 212 -1.88 -0.33 -15.57
#